data_AF-W5SB23-F1
#
_entry.id   AF-W5SB23-F1
#
_cell.length_a   1.000
_cell.length_b   1.000
_cell.length_c   1.000
_cell.angle_alpha   90.00
_cell.angle_beta   90.00
_cell.angle_gamma   90.00
#
_symmetry.space_group_name_H-M   'P 1'
#
loop_
_entity.id
_entity.type
_entity.pdbx_description
1 polymer ?
#
loop_
_entity_poly.entity_id
_entity_poly.type
_entity_poly.pdbx_seq_one_letter_code
_entity_poly.pdbx_strand_id
1 'polypeptide(L)'
;MKRERNPNASATETAVKTLIDNTLDKIIEGAKIASDAIGDASDPIGNVAAQNAGAVGTKVDELVSGIKTILDVVLGKEGNAEAGTDKKSDGLTARTAQAANGEAGKLFAANADTAENAKKSASDASKAVGAVTGADILKAMIENDGGAVKLAKGNDGNAGAAPKDAAVGRLL
;
A
#
# COMPACT_ATOMS: atom_id res chain seq x y z
N MET A 1 2.01 -37.28 26.57
CA MET A 1 1.69 -35.97 27.19
C MET A 1 0.53 -35.99 28.18
N LYS A 2 -0.76 -36.01 27.77
CA LYS A 2 -1.90 -36.03 28.73
C LYS A 2 -1.96 -37.32 29.56
N ARG A 3 -1.78 -38.48 28.91
CA ARG A 3 -1.69 -39.80 29.60
C ARG A 3 -0.52 -39.92 30.58
N GLU A 4 0.53 -39.12 30.40
CA GLU A 4 1.74 -39.12 31.23
C GLU A 4 1.68 -38.09 32.36
N ARG A 5 0.51 -37.43 32.59
CA ARG A 5 0.31 -36.38 33.61
C ARG A 5 1.32 -35.23 33.53
N ASN A 6 1.77 -34.89 32.32
CA ASN A 6 2.65 -33.74 32.12
C ASN A 6 1.90 -32.45 32.50
N PRO A 7 2.37 -31.66 33.48
CA PRO A 7 1.69 -30.46 33.95
C PRO A 7 1.55 -29.38 32.87
N ASN A 8 2.41 -29.40 31.84
CA ASN A 8 2.38 -28.43 30.74
C ASN A 8 1.39 -28.78 29.64
N ALA A 9 0.80 -29.99 29.63
CA ALA A 9 -0.01 -30.46 28.50
C ALA A 9 -1.21 -29.54 28.17
N SER A 10 -1.91 -29.04 29.19
CA SER A 10 -3.05 -28.13 29.01
C SER A 10 -2.62 -26.72 28.54
N ALA A 11 -1.48 -26.23 29.05
CA ALA A 11 -0.92 -24.95 28.66
C ALA A 11 -0.47 -24.98 27.19
N THR A 12 0.23 -26.05 26.79
CA THR A 12 0.65 -26.25 25.39
C THR A 12 -0.54 -26.36 24.46
N GLU A 13 -1.58 -27.13 24.81
CA GLU A 13 -2.80 -27.24 24.00
C GLU A 13 -3.48 -25.87 23.81
N THR A 14 -3.59 -25.07 24.88
CA THR A 14 -4.17 -23.73 24.82
C THR A 14 -3.35 -22.80 23.94
N ALA A 15 -2.02 -22.81 24.09
CA ALA A 15 -1.12 -21.99 23.28
C ALA A 15 -1.20 -22.37 21.79
N VAL A 16 -1.22 -23.67 21.48
CA VAL A 16 -1.35 -24.16 20.09
C VAL A 16 -2.70 -23.76 19.50
N LYS A 17 -3.81 -23.93 20.24
CA LYS A 17 -5.13 -23.51 19.79
C LYS A 17 -5.19 -22.00 19.54
N THR A 18 -4.58 -21.21 20.43
CA THR A 18 -4.49 -19.75 20.28
C THR A 18 -3.71 -19.36 19.03
N LEU A 19 -2.58 -20.02 18.75
CA LEU A 19 -1.77 -19.78 17.56
C LEU A 19 -2.56 -20.07 16.26
N ILE A 20 -3.30 -21.17 16.24
CA ILE A 20 -4.10 -21.55 15.07
C ILE A 20 -5.23 -20.52 14.87
N ASP A 21 -6.14 -20.43 15.84
CA ASP A 21 -7.38 -19.68 15.70
C ASP A 21 -7.16 -18.16 15.56
N ASN A 22 -6.15 -17.62 16.25
CA ASN A 22 -5.95 -16.16 16.29
C ASN A 22 -4.85 -15.66 15.36
N THR A 23 -4.02 -16.53 14.78
CA THR A 23 -2.93 -16.12 13.90
C THR A 23 -2.98 -16.83 12.56
N LEU A 24 -2.88 -18.15 12.52
CA LEU A 24 -2.81 -18.88 11.25
C LEU A 24 -4.10 -18.77 10.45
N ASP A 25 -5.25 -18.92 11.09
CA ASP A 25 -6.55 -18.82 10.41
C ASP A 25 -6.77 -17.44 9.79
N LYS A 26 -6.38 -16.36 10.50
CA LYS A 26 -6.47 -14.98 10.00
C LYS A 26 -5.51 -14.71 8.85
N ILE A 27 -4.28 -15.24 8.92
CA ILE A 27 -3.32 -15.13 7.82
C ILE A 27 -3.89 -15.83 6.58
N ILE A 28 -4.46 -17.02 6.73
CA ILE A 28 -5.07 -17.78 5.63
C ILE A 28 -6.26 -17.02 5.04
N GLU A 29 -7.14 -16.50 5.89
CA GLU A 29 -8.30 -15.71 5.46
C GLU A 29 -7.88 -14.46 4.68
N GLY A 30 -6.99 -13.65 5.24
CA GLY A 30 -6.50 -12.43 4.59
C GLY A 30 -5.76 -12.72 3.29
N ALA A 31 -4.94 -13.79 3.25
CA ALA A 31 -4.24 -14.21 2.04
C ALA A 31 -5.21 -14.64 0.94
N LYS A 32 -6.28 -15.36 1.29
CA LYS A 32 -7.31 -15.76 0.34
C LYS A 32 -8.05 -14.55 -0.25
N ILE A 33 -8.45 -13.59 0.58
CA ILE A 33 -9.10 -12.37 0.12
C ILE A 33 -8.18 -11.60 -0.85
N ALA A 34 -6.90 -11.44 -0.49
CA ALA A 34 -5.92 -10.76 -1.34
C ALA A 34 -5.69 -11.52 -2.66
N SER A 35 -5.58 -12.85 -2.64
CA SER A 35 -5.42 -13.64 -3.87
C SER A 35 -6.65 -13.60 -4.76
N ASP A 36 -7.85 -13.64 -4.19
CA ASP A 36 -9.12 -13.55 -4.95
C ASP A 36 -9.30 -12.14 -5.57
N ALA A 37 -8.74 -11.11 -4.93
CA ALA A 37 -8.68 -9.75 -5.46
C ALA A 37 -7.71 -9.61 -6.65
N ILE A 38 -6.55 -10.29 -6.59
CA ILE A 38 -5.57 -10.34 -7.68
C ILE A 38 -6.08 -11.18 -8.85
N GLY A 39 -6.74 -12.31 -8.58
CA GLY A 39 -7.26 -13.21 -9.60
C GLY A 39 -6.15 -13.84 -10.46
N ASP A 40 -6.34 -13.80 -11.77
CA ASP A 40 -5.42 -14.32 -12.80
C ASP A 40 -4.61 -13.22 -13.50
N ALA A 41 -4.51 -12.04 -12.87
CA ALA A 41 -3.79 -10.90 -13.42
C ALA A 41 -2.35 -11.27 -13.85
N SER A 42 -2.04 -11.02 -15.12
CA SER A 42 -0.73 -11.31 -15.72
C SER A 42 0.04 -10.07 -16.17
N ASP A 43 -0.56 -8.89 -16.01
CA ASP A 43 0.06 -7.62 -16.43
C ASP A 43 1.30 -7.31 -15.57
N PRO A 44 2.33 -6.67 -16.15
CA PRO A 44 3.49 -6.24 -15.39
C PRO A 44 3.13 -5.22 -14.29
N ILE A 45 3.73 -5.38 -13.10
CA ILE A 45 3.72 -4.33 -12.08
C ILE A 45 4.53 -3.12 -12.61
N GLY A 46 3.97 -1.93 -12.48
CA GLY A 46 4.59 -0.70 -12.99
C GLY A 46 4.43 -0.52 -14.50
N ASN A 47 3.42 -1.17 -15.11
CA ASN A 47 3.07 -0.92 -16.50
C ASN A 47 2.80 0.57 -16.74
N VAL A 48 3.46 1.14 -17.75
CA VAL A 48 3.22 2.51 -18.20
C VAL A 48 2.42 2.44 -19.48
N ALA A 49 1.17 2.87 -19.40
CA ALA A 49 0.30 2.87 -20.55
C ALA A 49 0.80 3.82 -21.65
N ALA A 50 0.40 3.55 -22.88
CA ALA A 50 0.44 4.55 -23.94
C ALA A 50 -0.43 5.77 -23.57
N GLN A 51 -0.42 6.81 -24.41
CA GLN A 51 -1.09 8.08 -24.11
C GLN A 51 -2.56 7.89 -23.72
N ASN A 52 -2.91 8.36 -22.51
CA ASN A 52 -4.27 8.34 -21.94
C ASN A 52 -4.90 6.94 -21.81
N ALA A 53 -4.11 5.87 -21.64
CA ALA A 53 -4.61 4.48 -21.59
C ALA A 53 -4.37 3.76 -20.24
N GLY A 54 -4.21 4.51 -19.15
CA GLY A 54 -4.06 3.95 -17.81
C GLY A 54 -5.30 3.15 -17.37
N ALA A 55 -5.10 2.04 -16.66
CA ALA A 55 -6.18 1.20 -16.15
C ALA A 55 -6.59 1.63 -14.73
N VAL A 56 -7.89 1.56 -14.45
CA VAL A 56 -8.46 1.78 -13.10
C VAL A 56 -8.44 0.46 -12.33
N GLY A 57 -8.03 0.48 -11.07
CA GLY A 57 -8.07 -0.68 -10.19
C GLY A 57 -9.51 -1.04 -9.78
N THR A 58 -9.93 -2.27 -10.01
CA THR A 58 -11.31 -2.73 -9.76
C THR A 58 -11.52 -3.35 -8.38
N LYS A 59 -10.52 -4.04 -7.83
CA LYS A 59 -10.59 -4.77 -6.54
C LYS A 59 -9.58 -4.29 -5.50
N VAL A 60 -9.20 -3.02 -5.57
CA VAL A 60 -8.16 -2.46 -4.68
C VAL A 60 -8.59 -2.52 -3.21
N ASP A 61 -9.87 -2.28 -2.90
CA ASP A 61 -10.37 -2.35 -1.52
C ASP A 61 -10.26 -3.76 -0.94
N GLU A 62 -10.60 -4.79 -1.74
CA GLU A 62 -10.51 -6.21 -1.33
C GLU A 62 -9.05 -6.59 -1.08
N LEU A 63 -8.14 -6.20 -1.99
CA LEU A 63 -6.71 -6.43 -1.82
C LEU A 63 -6.18 -5.80 -0.52
N VAL A 64 -6.50 -4.53 -0.28
CA VAL A 64 -6.08 -3.81 0.94
C VAL A 64 -6.71 -4.42 2.19
N SER A 65 -7.97 -4.84 2.13
CA SER A 65 -8.65 -5.51 3.26
C SER A 65 -8.00 -6.85 3.59
N GLY A 66 -7.68 -7.67 2.60
CA GLY A 66 -6.99 -8.95 2.81
C GLY A 66 -5.61 -8.75 3.45
N ILE A 67 -4.85 -7.76 2.97
CA ILE A 67 -3.57 -7.37 3.56
C ILE A 67 -3.76 -6.89 5.00
N LYS A 68 -4.77 -6.06 5.29
CA LYS A 68 -5.07 -5.58 6.64
C LYS A 68 -5.30 -6.72 7.62
N THR A 69 -6.09 -7.73 7.25
CA THR A 69 -6.34 -8.91 8.08
C THR A 69 -5.05 -9.65 8.46
N ILE A 70 -4.10 -9.76 7.53
CA ILE A 70 -2.77 -10.33 7.80
C ILE A 70 -1.99 -9.42 8.77
N LEU A 71 -1.90 -8.13 8.47
CA LEU A 71 -1.08 -7.18 9.22
C LEU A 71 -1.56 -6.96 10.66
N ASP A 72 -2.86 -7.08 10.92
CA ASP A 72 -3.45 -7.01 12.26
C ASP A 72 -2.87 -8.06 13.22
N VAL A 73 -2.32 -9.16 12.71
CA VAL A 73 -1.70 -10.21 13.52
C VAL A 73 -0.18 -10.31 13.38
N VAL A 74 0.42 -9.82 12.29
CA VAL A 74 1.88 -9.95 12.06
C VAL A 74 2.70 -8.68 12.31
N LEU A 75 2.15 -7.49 12.04
CA LEU A 75 2.95 -6.26 11.97
C LEU A 75 3.08 -5.55 13.32
N GLY A 76 2.12 -5.75 14.22
CA GLY A 76 2.10 -5.10 15.53
C GLY A 76 2.19 -3.57 15.42
N LYS A 77 3.19 -2.97 16.09
CA LYS A 77 3.44 -1.52 16.12
C LYS A 77 4.48 -1.04 15.11
N GLU A 78 5.00 -1.93 14.25
CA GLU A 78 6.07 -1.60 13.32
C GLU A 78 5.56 -0.69 12.18
N GLY A 79 6.41 0.24 11.73
CA GLY A 79 6.10 1.17 10.65
C GLY A 79 5.28 2.40 11.09
N ASN A 80 5.32 3.43 10.26
CA ASN A 80 4.60 4.67 10.43
C ASN A 80 3.94 5.07 9.11
N ALA A 81 2.61 5.18 9.10
CA ALA A 81 1.84 5.58 7.91
C ALA A 81 2.23 6.98 7.40
N GLU A 82 2.75 7.82 8.29
CA GLU A 82 3.21 9.18 7.98
C GLU A 82 4.71 9.25 7.64
N ALA A 83 5.42 8.13 7.53
CA ALA A 83 6.84 8.16 7.15
C ALA A 83 7.03 8.51 5.67
N GLY A 84 8.06 9.31 5.37
CA GLY A 84 8.52 9.66 4.03
C GLY A 84 9.06 11.08 3.97
N THR A 85 8.96 11.75 2.81
CA THR A 85 9.65 13.03 2.56
C THR A 85 8.70 14.12 2.04
N ASP A 86 8.86 15.34 2.58
CA ASP A 86 8.12 16.51 2.10
C ASP A 86 8.74 17.17 0.86
N LYS A 87 9.88 16.66 0.37
CA LYS A 87 10.65 17.26 -0.72
C LYS A 87 10.50 16.48 -2.01
N LYS A 88 10.18 17.20 -3.09
CA LYS A 88 10.23 16.68 -4.45
C LYS A 88 11.61 16.15 -4.82
N SER A 89 11.67 15.28 -5.82
CA SER A 89 12.93 14.90 -6.47
C SER A 89 13.55 16.08 -7.22
N ASP A 90 12.73 16.87 -7.92
CA ASP A 90 13.18 18.07 -8.64
C ASP A 90 13.34 19.27 -7.69
N GLY A 91 14.54 19.84 -7.64
CA GLY A 91 14.86 21.05 -6.88
C GLY A 91 14.68 20.98 -5.35
N LEU A 92 14.35 19.81 -4.78
CA LEU A 92 14.11 19.60 -3.34
C LEU A 92 13.08 20.58 -2.73
N THR A 93 12.13 21.04 -3.54
CA THR A 93 11.07 21.94 -3.10
C THR A 93 9.94 21.19 -2.41
N ALA A 94 9.12 21.87 -1.61
CA ALA A 94 7.98 21.25 -0.94
C ALA A 94 6.94 20.73 -1.93
N ARG A 95 6.34 19.58 -1.62
CA ARG A 95 5.24 18.97 -2.38
C ARG A 95 3.97 19.82 -2.34
N THR A 96 3.17 19.74 -3.40
CA THR A 96 1.89 20.45 -3.49
C THR A 96 0.71 19.58 -3.06
N ALA A 97 -0.37 20.23 -2.56
CA ALA A 97 -1.58 19.54 -2.11
C ALA A 97 -2.46 19.01 -3.25
N GLN A 98 -2.25 19.47 -4.47
CA GLN A 98 -2.83 18.93 -5.71
C GLN A 98 -1.67 18.69 -6.65
N ALA A 99 -1.51 17.48 -7.18
CA ALA A 99 -0.25 17.05 -7.78
C ALA A 99 0.16 18.02 -8.90
N ALA A 100 1.25 18.74 -8.67
CA ALA A 100 1.83 19.63 -9.66
C ALA A 100 2.60 18.84 -10.71
N ASN A 101 2.88 19.49 -11.84
CA ASN A 101 3.70 18.91 -12.89
C ASN A 101 5.05 18.45 -12.32
N GLY A 102 5.39 17.18 -12.58
CA GLY A 102 6.61 16.55 -12.06
C GLY A 102 6.50 15.91 -10.69
N GLU A 103 5.33 15.92 -10.04
CA GLU A 103 5.09 15.19 -8.78
C GLU A 103 4.50 13.80 -9.04
N ALA A 104 4.83 12.83 -8.17
CA ALA A 104 4.42 11.42 -8.29
C ALA A 104 2.90 11.23 -8.54
N GLY A 105 2.07 12.07 -7.91
CA GLY A 105 0.61 12.02 -8.09
C GLY A 105 0.15 12.23 -9.54
N LYS A 106 0.95 12.89 -10.40
CA LYS A 106 0.63 13.04 -11.83
C LYS A 106 0.60 11.72 -12.59
N LEU A 107 1.22 10.66 -12.07
CA LEU A 107 1.15 9.32 -12.67
C LEU A 107 -0.26 8.71 -12.59
N PHE A 108 -1.12 9.24 -11.71
CA PHE A 108 -2.51 8.82 -11.55
C PHE A 108 -3.50 9.76 -12.27
N ALA A 109 -3.02 10.82 -12.93
CA ALA A 109 -3.84 11.70 -13.76
C ALA A 109 -3.96 11.15 -15.19
N ALA A 110 -4.84 11.74 -16.01
CA ALA A 110 -5.01 11.33 -17.41
C ALA A 110 -3.71 11.40 -18.23
N ASN A 111 -2.87 12.41 -17.96
CA ASN A 111 -1.53 12.52 -18.50
C ASN A 111 -0.63 13.37 -17.57
N ALA A 112 0.68 13.20 -17.74
CA ALA A 112 1.69 13.99 -17.06
C ALA A 112 2.07 15.27 -17.84
N ASP A 113 1.21 15.78 -18.73
CA ASP A 113 1.39 16.96 -19.56
C ASP A 113 2.52 16.83 -20.61
N THR A 114 3.78 16.96 -20.20
CA THR A 114 4.94 16.86 -21.11
C THR A 114 5.80 15.66 -20.79
N ALA A 115 6.63 15.23 -21.75
CA ALA A 115 7.61 14.15 -21.52
C ALA A 115 8.62 14.51 -20.40
N GLU A 116 8.97 15.80 -20.26
CA GLU A 116 9.83 16.27 -19.17
C GLU A 116 9.13 16.10 -17.82
N ASN A 117 7.86 16.50 -17.72
CA ASN A 117 7.06 16.37 -16.51
C ASN A 117 6.80 14.89 -16.16
N ALA A 118 6.61 14.02 -17.16
CA ALA A 118 6.50 12.58 -16.95
C ALA A 118 7.78 12.00 -16.32
N LYS A 119 8.95 12.36 -16.86
CA LYS A 119 10.25 11.95 -16.31
C LYS A 119 10.44 12.43 -14.86
N LYS A 120 10.07 13.68 -14.57
CA LYS A 120 10.13 14.24 -13.21
C LYS A 120 9.19 13.48 -12.26
N SER A 121 7.96 13.20 -12.69
CA SER A 121 6.97 12.47 -11.88
C SER A 121 7.42 11.05 -11.54
N ALA A 122 8.04 10.35 -12.51
CA ALA A 122 8.62 9.03 -12.28
C ALA A 122 9.81 9.07 -11.31
N SER A 123 10.71 10.06 -11.46
CA SER A 123 11.82 10.28 -10.53
C SER A 123 11.33 10.59 -9.12
N ASP A 124 10.25 11.37 -9.02
CA ASP A 124 9.62 11.75 -7.77
C ASP A 124 8.95 10.58 -7.07
N ALA A 125 8.26 9.70 -7.82
CA ALA A 125 7.71 8.46 -7.29
C ALA A 125 8.81 7.52 -6.77
N SER A 126 9.94 7.39 -7.50
CA SER A 126 11.08 6.60 -7.03
C SER A 126 11.69 7.15 -5.74
N LYS A 127 11.75 8.47 -5.60
CA LYS A 127 12.23 9.12 -4.37
C LYS A 127 11.27 8.88 -3.20
N ALA A 128 9.96 8.98 -3.43
CA ALA A 128 8.94 8.72 -2.42
C ALA A 128 9.10 7.32 -1.81
N VAL A 129 9.19 6.30 -2.67
CA VAL A 129 9.38 4.90 -2.24
C VAL A 129 10.75 4.69 -1.58
N GLY A 130 11.80 5.36 -2.06
CA GLY A 130 13.14 5.27 -1.47
C GLY A 130 13.30 5.96 -0.12
N ALA A 131 12.34 6.79 0.31
CA ALA A 131 12.37 7.53 1.56
C ALA A 131 11.74 6.77 2.75
N VAL A 132 11.20 5.57 2.51
CA VAL A 132 10.38 4.81 3.46
C VAL A 132 10.84 3.37 3.57
N THR A 133 10.42 2.68 4.64
CA THR A 133 10.63 1.24 4.80
C THR A 133 9.42 0.43 4.30
N GLY A 134 9.59 -0.89 4.14
CA GLY A 134 8.48 -1.77 3.80
C GLY A 134 7.34 -1.75 4.84
N ALA A 135 7.66 -1.63 6.13
CA ALA A 135 6.65 -1.55 7.19
C ALA A 135 5.84 -0.25 7.11
N ASP A 136 6.49 0.86 6.75
CA ASP A 136 5.82 2.15 6.53
C ASP A 136 4.83 2.06 5.36
N ILE A 137 5.24 1.46 4.25
CA ILE A 137 4.35 1.22 3.09
C ILE A 137 3.15 0.39 3.52
N LEU A 138 3.38 -0.72 4.23
CA LEU A 138 2.30 -1.60 4.71
C LEU A 138 1.34 -0.89 5.66
N LYS A 139 1.84 -0.01 6.56
CA LYS A 139 0.99 0.81 7.44
C LYS A 139 0.19 1.84 6.66
N ALA A 140 0.80 2.56 5.72
CA ALA A 140 0.14 3.56 4.90
C ALA A 140 -0.97 2.94 4.03
N MET A 141 -0.76 1.72 3.53
CA MET A 141 -1.76 1.01 2.73
C MET A 141 -3.07 0.74 3.48
N ILE A 142 -3.00 0.40 4.78
CA ILE A 142 -4.16 -0.05 5.56
C ILE A 142 -4.80 1.07 6.41
N GLU A 143 -4.28 2.29 6.29
CA GLU A 143 -4.84 3.46 6.94
C GLU A 143 -6.25 3.73 6.40
N ASN A 144 -7.18 4.05 7.31
CA ASN A 144 -8.56 4.34 6.94
C ASN A 144 -8.62 5.55 6.01
N ASP A 145 -9.53 5.54 5.02
CA ASP A 145 -9.63 6.58 3.98
C ASP A 145 -8.39 6.73 3.08
N GLY A 146 -7.51 5.70 3.09
CA GLY A 146 -6.19 5.69 2.48
C GLY A 146 -6.12 6.30 1.08
N GLY A 147 -5.27 7.31 0.93
CA GLY A 147 -5.04 7.99 -0.35
C GLY A 147 -4.67 7.01 -1.46
N ALA A 148 -4.01 5.90 -1.13
CA ALA A 148 -3.63 4.85 -2.07
C ALA A 148 -4.84 4.21 -2.78
N VAL A 149 -5.89 3.86 -2.02
CA VAL A 149 -7.12 3.27 -2.56
C VAL A 149 -7.84 4.27 -3.46
N LYS A 150 -7.93 5.53 -3.01
CA LYS A 150 -8.55 6.61 -3.78
C LYS A 150 -7.83 6.87 -5.11
N LEU A 151 -6.51 6.88 -5.10
CA LEU A 151 -5.68 7.06 -6.29
C LEU A 151 -5.83 5.91 -7.27
N ALA A 152 -5.75 4.66 -6.78
CA ALA A 152 -5.82 3.48 -7.65
C ALA A 152 -7.19 3.29 -8.30
N LYS A 153 -8.26 3.80 -7.68
CA LYS A 153 -9.64 3.74 -8.19
C LYS A 153 -10.08 5.03 -8.92
N GLY A 154 -9.21 6.04 -9.00
CA GLY A 154 -9.54 7.31 -9.63
C GLY A 154 -9.84 7.15 -11.12
N ASN A 155 -10.91 7.78 -11.60
CA ASN A 155 -11.30 7.78 -13.01
C ASN A 155 -11.74 9.17 -13.50
N ASP A 156 -11.53 10.22 -12.70
CA ASP A 156 -11.90 11.60 -13.06
C ASP A 156 -10.83 12.29 -13.91
N GLY A 157 -9.75 11.58 -14.28
CA GLY A 157 -8.65 12.10 -15.07
C GLY A 157 -7.77 13.10 -14.33
N ASN A 158 -8.08 13.39 -13.07
CA ASN A 158 -7.30 14.27 -12.22
C ASN A 158 -6.49 13.42 -11.26
N ALA A 159 -5.26 13.87 -10.97
CA ALA A 159 -4.68 13.54 -9.68
C ALA A 159 -5.56 14.27 -8.65
N GLY A 160 -6.62 13.60 -8.16
CA GLY A 160 -7.60 14.18 -7.23
C GLY A 160 -6.95 14.75 -5.97
N ALA A 161 -7.74 15.11 -4.96
CA ALA A 161 -7.24 15.69 -3.70
C ALA A 161 -6.33 14.77 -2.83
N ALA A 162 -5.74 13.71 -3.40
CA ALA A 162 -4.83 12.80 -2.73
C ALA A 162 -3.37 12.79 -3.26
N PRO A 163 -2.64 13.91 -3.37
CA PRO A 163 -1.19 13.89 -3.45
C PRO A 163 -0.56 14.28 -2.12
N LYS A 164 -0.11 13.26 -1.40
CA LYS A 164 1.08 13.32 -0.52
C LYS A 164 2.00 12.20 -1.03
N ASP A 165 2.59 12.50 -2.20
CA ASP A 165 3.39 11.66 -3.12
C ASP A 165 2.94 10.23 -3.44
N ALA A 166 1.62 10.03 -3.26
CA ALA A 166 0.77 9.09 -3.97
C ALA A 166 0.82 7.60 -3.54
N ALA A 167 0.71 7.19 -2.29
CA ALA A 167 0.34 7.83 -1.03
C ALA A 167 1.08 7.09 0.10
N VAL A 168 2.39 7.36 0.20
CA VAL A 168 3.23 6.96 1.33
C VAL A 168 3.72 8.26 1.99
N GLY A 169 3.62 8.35 3.32
CA GLY A 169 3.45 9.57 4.11
C GLY A 169 4.59 10.61 4.16
N ARG A 170 4.34 11.69 4.91
CA ARG A 170 5.20 12.89 5.07
C ARG A 170 5.60 13.06 6.54
N LEU A 171 6.88 13.26 6.85
CA LEU A 171 7.25 13.88 8.14
C LEU A 171 6.90 15.38 8.10
N LEU A 172 6.09 15.85 9.06
CA LEU A 172 5.58 17.23 9.15
C LEU A 172 6.70 18.28 9.17
#